data_AF-A0A535E7Q3-F1
#
_entry.id   AF-A0A535E7Q3-F1
#
_cell.length_a   1.000
_cell.length_b   1.000
_cell.length_c   1.000
_cell.angle_alpha   90.00
_cell.angle_beta   90.00
_cell.angle_gamma   90.00
#
_symmetry.space_group_name_H-M   'P 1'
#
loop_
_entity.id
_entity.type
_entity.pdbx_description
1 polymer ?
#
loop_
_entity_poly.entity_id
_entity_poly.type
_entity_poly.pdbx_seq_one_letter_code
_entity_poly.pdbx_strand_id
1 'polypeptide(L)'
;MRNVTAPASERSCPSCGRTFISDRRRIWCSDACRQRGFRLRRQPADEAPPLLPRRLHKNAIVYICPECETRYLGAQRCEECGVFCRRLGPGAPCPHCEEPVALSDLVATITPVTPALPHRLELQEPGS
;
A
#
# COMPACT_ATOMS: atom_id res chain seq x y z
N MET A 1 22.90 -18.46 41.75
CA MET A 1 22.57 -17.39 40.78
C MET A 1 21.10 -17.55 40.39
N ARG A 2 20.20 -16.65 40.82
CA ARG A 2 18.75 -16.77 40.62
C ARG A 2 18.40 -16.29 39.20
N ASN A 3 17.74 -17.14 38.40
CA ASN A 3 17.31 -16.81 37.05
C ASN A 3 16.04 -15.94 37.12
N VAL A 4 16.18 -14.63 36.95
CA VAL A 4 15.04 -13.70 36.94
C VAL A 4 14.29 -13.89 35.62
N THR A 5 13.13 -14.56 35.68
CA THR A 5 12.21 -14.65 34.55
C THR A 5 11.73 -13.24 34.22
N ALA A 6 12.13 -12.72 33.05
CA ALA A 6 11.65 -11.43 32.56
C ALA A 6 10.11 -11.45 32.45
N PRO A 7 9.42 -10.36 32.83
CA PRO A 7 7.96 -10.30 32.79
C PRO A 7 7.47 -10.38 31.35
N ALA A 8 6.29 -10.96 31.19
CA ALA A 8 5.67 -11.08 29.89
C ALA A 8 5.27 -9.68 29.37
N SER A 9 5.80 -9.27 28.22
CA SER A 9 5.60 -7.93 27.64
C SER A 9 4.68 -7.98 26.43
N GLU A 10 3.77 -7.01 26.30
CA GLU A 10 2.92 -6.90 25.12
C GLU A 10 3.73 -6.43 23.89
N ARG A 11 3.61 -7.14 22.77
CA ARG A 11 4.32 -6.85 21.51
C ARG A 11 3.43 -7.08 20.30
N SER A 12 3.69 -6.36 19.21
CA SER A 12 3.03 -6.58 17.92
C SER A 12 3.84 -7.57 17.06
N CYS A 13 3.18 -8.58 16.50
CA CYS A 13 3.81 -9.57 15.64
C CYS A 13 4.20 -8.95 14.28
N PRO A 14 5.48 -9.00 13.85
CA PRO A 14 5.89 -8.38 12.58
C PRO A 14 5.27 -9.04 11.32
N SER A 15 4.72 -10.25 11.44
CA SER A 15 4.18 -10.97 10.28
C SER A 15 2.70 -10.71 10.05
N CYS A 16 1.93 -10.45 11.11
CA CYS A 16 0.47 -10.35 11.03
C CYS A 16 -0.10 -9.10 11.71
N GLY A 17 0.72 -8.35 12.46
CA GLY A 17 0.32 -7.15 13.19
C GLY A 17 -0.45 -7.41 14.48
N ARG A 18 -0.80 -8.66 14.79
CA ARG A 18 -1.55 -9.00 16.02
C ARG A 18 -0.68 -8.74 17.26
N THR A 19 -1.27 -8.08 18.25
CA THR A 19 -0.67 -7.90 19.56
C THR A 19 -0.72 -9.21 20.35
N PHE A 20 0.38 -9.58 21.00
CA PHE A 20 0.50 -10.80 21.80
C PHE A 20 1.41 -10.57 23.00
N ILE A 21 1.22 -11.38 24.04
CA ILE A 21 2.07 -11.36 25.23
C ILE A 21 3.33 -12.20 24.95
N SER A 22 4.50 -11.57 24.96
CA SER A 22 5.79 -12.25 24.82
C SER A 22 6.35 -12.57 26.19
N ASP A 23 6.51 -13.85 26.48
CA ASP A 23 7.12 -14.37 27.71
C ASP A 23 8.61 -14.03 27.86
N ARG A 24 9.37 -13.87 26.76
CA ARG A 24 10.80 -13.49 26.74
C ARG A 24 11.22 -12.77 25.44
N ARG A 25 12.29 -13.24 24.77
CA ARG A 25 12.79 -12.76 23.47
C ARG A 25 11.91 -13.19 22.28
N ARG A 26 10.68 -13.63 22.53
CA ARG A 26 9.74 -14.07 21.49
C ARG A 26 9.23 -12.86 20.71
N ILE A 27 9.46 -12.86 19.39
CA ILE A 27 9.09 -11.76 18.49
C ILE A 27 7.80 -12.07 17.70
N TRP A 28 7.43 -13.36 17.59
CA TRP A 28 6.30 -13.81 16.77
C TRP A 28 5.19 -14.40 17.63
N CYS A 29 3.93 -14.12 17.27
CA CYS A 29 2.77 -14.64 18.00
C CYS A 29 2.60 -16.16 17.86
N SER A 30 3.13 -16.78 16.80
CA SER A 30 3.07 -18.24 16.56
C SER A 30 4.22 -18.71 15.66
N ASP A 31 4.46 -20.01 15.63
CA ASP A 31 5.46 -20.60 14.72
C ASP A 31 5.09 -20.41 13.25
N ALA A 32 3.80 -20.42 12.91
CA ALA A 32 3.34 -20.08 11.57
C ALA A 32 3.76 -18.66 11.16
N CYS A 33 3.63 -17.69 12.08
CA CYS A 33 4.08 -16.31 11.84
C CYS A 33 5.61 -16.18 11.81
N ARG A 34 6.34 -16.98 12.59
CA ARG A 34 7.80 -17.07 12.53
C ARG A 34 8.27 -17.55 11.16
N GLN A 35 7.69 -18.63 10.66
CA GLN A 35 8.01 -19.17 9.33
C GLN A 35 7.63 -18.20 8.21
N ARG A 36 6.46 -17.56 8.30
CA ARG A 36 6.03 -16.52 7.34
C ARG A 36 7.03 -15.35 7.33
N GLY A 37 7.44 -14.86 8.50
CA GLY A 37 8.47 -13.83 8.61
C GLY A 37 9.82 -14.23 8.02
N PHE A 38 10.22 -15.49 8.19
CA PHE A 38 11.44 -16.02 7.56
C PHE A 38 11.35 -16.06 6.04
N ARG A 39 10.21 -16.51 5.49
CA ARG A 39 9.97 -16.51 4.03
C ARG A 39 10.00 -15.09 3.46
N LEU A 40 9.31 -14.14 4.09
CA LEU A 40 9.31 -12.73 3.67
C LEU A 40 10.73 -12.13 3.63
N ARG A 41 11.59 -12.44 4.61
CA ARG A 41 12.98 -11.96 4.63
C ARG A 41 13.87 -12.58 3.56
N ARG A 42 13.47 -13.72 3.00
CA ARG A 42 14.21 -14.44 1.96
C ARG A 42 13.66 -14.19 0.56
N GLN A 43 12.54 -13.47 0.44
CA GLN A 43 12.08 -13.01 -0.87
C GLN A 43 13.10 -12.03 -1.43
N PRO A 44 13.44 -12.14 -2.73
CA PRO A 44 14.29 -11.15 -3.38
C PRO A 44 13.63 -9.78 -3.27
N ALA A 45 14.44 -8.72 -3.11
CA ALA A 45 13.94 -7.37 -2.84
C ALA A 45 12.97 -6.86 -3.92
N ASP A 46 13.14 -7.33 -5.15
CA ASP A 46 12.27 -7.01 -6.30
C ASP A 46 10.90 -7.71 -6.24
N GLU A 47 10.77 -8.77 -5.44
CA GLU A 47 9.54 -9.54 -5.24
C GLU A 47 8.92 -9.30 -3.85
N ALA A 48 9.61 -8.57 -2.97
CA ALA A 48 9.04 -8.14 -1.72
C ALA A 48 7.92 -7.13 -2.02
N PRO A 49 6.65 -7.43 -1.67
CA PRO A 49 5.59 -6.46 -1.86
C PRO A 49 5.97 -5.19 -1.12
N PRO A 50 5.86 -4.01 -1.73
CA PRO A 50 6.13 -2.78 -1.01
C PRO A 50 5.31 -2.80 0.27
N LEU A 51 5.95 -2.51 1.41
CA LEU A 51 5.29 -2.42 2.71
C LEU A 51 4.41 -1.17 2.73
N LEU A 52 3.40 -1.14 1.87
CA LEU A 52 2.38 -0.12 1.85
C LEU A 52 1.60 -0.26 3.17
N PRO A 53 1.42 0.83 3.92
CA PRO A 53 0.59 0.78 5.10
C PRO A 53 -0.80 0.26 4.71
N ARG A 54 -1.35 -0.66 5.51
CA ARG A 54 -2.67 -1.28 5.29
C ARG A 54 -3.80 -0.27 5.07
N ARG A 55 -3.61 0.97 5.53
CA ARG A 55 -4.48 2.13 5.33
C ARG A 55 -3.60 3.31 4.91
N LEU A 56 -3.96 3.95 3.82
CA LEU A 56 -3.37 5.24 3.46
C LEU A 56 -3.78 6.29 4.51
N HIS A 57 -2.88 7.21 4.82
CA HIS A 57 -3.20 8.32 5.70
C HIS A 57 -4.31 9.18 5.07
N LYS A 58 -5.22 9.74 5.87
CA LYS A 58 -6.34 10.56 5.35
C LYS A 58 -5.86 11.75 4.52
N ASN A 59 -4.68 12.31 4.87
CA ASN A 59 -4.03 13.41 4.15
C ASN A 59 -3.45 12.99 2.79
N ALA A 60 -3.58 11.73 2.40
CA ALA A 60 -3.20 11.24 1.07
C ALA A 60 -4.42 10.95 0.20
N ILE A 61 -5.61 11.44 0.58
CA ILE A 61 -6.88 11.20 -0.12
C ILE A 61 -7.43 12.52 -0.65
N VAL A 62 -7.73 12.57 -1.94
CA VAL A 62 -8.37 13.70 -2.61
C VAL A 62 -9.88 13.55 -2.53
N TYR A 63 -10.53 14.65 -2.17
CA TYR A 63 -11.97 14.83 -2.14
C TYR A 63 -12.37 15.99 -3.06
N ILE A 64 -13.58 15.96 -3.59
CA ILE A 64 -14.14 17.01 -4.45
C ILE A 64 -15.50 17.46 -3.94
N CYS A 65 -15.73 18.76 -3.85
CA CYS A 65 -17.04 19.31 -3.53
C CYS A 65 -18.02 19.03 -4.68
N PRO A 66 -19.23 18.48 -4.43
CA PRO A 66 -20.21 18.28 -5.49
C PRO A 66 -20.86 19.59 -5.99
N GLU A 67 -20.78 20.68 -5.23
CA GLU A 67 -21.44 21.95 -5.57
C GLU A 67 -20.51 22.93 -6.31
N CYS A 68 -19.29 23.13 -5.78
CA CYS A 68 -18.33 24.10 -6.32
C CYS A 68 -17.12 23.46 -6.99
N GLU A 69 -17.08 22.13 -7.07
CA GLU A 69 -16.03 21.33 -7.71
C GLU A 69 -14.61 21.52 -7.15
N THR A 70 -14.44 22.32 -6.09
CA THR A 70 -13.16 22.51 -5.41
C THR A 70 -12.64 21.19 -4.86
N ARG A 71 -11.35 20.95 -5.08
CA ARG A 71 -10.64 19.76 -4.64
C ARG A 71 -9.86 20.02 -3.35
N TYR A 72 -9.85 19.01 -2.49
CA TYR A 72 -9.23 19.07 -1.17
C TYR A 72 -8.40 17.83 -0.91
N LEU A 73 -7.26 17.99 -0.23
CA LEU A 73 -6.42 16.89 0.21
C LEU A 73 -6.67 16.61 1.70
N GLY A 74 -7.34 15.51 2.01
CA GLY A 74 -7.64 15.07 3.38
C GLY A 74 -8.79 15.78 4.10
N ALA A 75 -9.31 16.88 3.56
CA ALA A 75 -10.51 17.54 4.07
C ALA A 75 -11.78 16.96 3.42
N GLN A 76 -12.73 16.52 4.25
CA GLN A 76 -13.96 15.85 3.79
C GLN A 76 -15.15 16.82 3.66
N ARG A 77 -14.98 18.07 4.08
CA ARG A 77 -15.99 19.12 3.97
C ARG A 77 -15.43 20.28 3.20
N CYS A 78 -16.26 20.85 2.33
CA CYS A 78 -15.95 22.09 1.65
C CYS A 78 -15.96 23.23 2.68
N GLU A 79 -14.92 24.07 2.66
CA GLU A 79 -14.84 25.22 3.57
C GLU A 79 -15.83 26.32 3.17
N GLU A 80 -16.11 26.45 1.86
CA GLU A 80 -17.03 27.44 1.31
C GLU A 80 -18.50 27.00 1.42
N CYS A 81 -18.82 25.80 0.91
CA CYS A 81 -20.21 25.32 0.83
C CYS A 81 -20.68 24.61 2.11
N GLY A 82 -19.77 24.19 2.99
CA GLY A 82 -20.07 23.41 4.21
C GLY A 82 -20.55 21.96 3.97
N VAL A 83 -20.78 21.56 2.72
CA VAL A 83 -21.26 20.21 2.35
C VAL A 83 -20.15 19.16 2.46
N PHE A 84 -20.55 17.89 2.53
CA PHE A 84 -19.61 16.78 2.45
C PHE A 84 -19.12 16.57 1.02
N CYS A 85 -17.80 16.47 0.86
CA CYS A 85 -17.16 16.21 -0.42
C CYS A 85 -17.23 14.72 -0.80
N ARG A 86 -17.27 14.44 -2.10
CA ARG A 86 -17.13 13.09 -2.66
C ARG A 86 -15.66 12.68 -2.66
N ARG A 87 -15.37 11.42 -2.29
CA ARG A 87 -14.01 10.86 -2.35
C ARG A 87 -13.63 10.52 -3.78
N LEU A 88 -12.52 11.07 -4.28
CA LEU A 88 -11.93 10.68 -5.57
C LEU A 88 -10.96 9.51 -5.41
N GLY A 89 -10.08 9.55 -4.40
CA GLY A 89 -9.12 8.48 -4.17
C GLY A 89 -7.78 8.96 -3.64
N PRO A 90 -6.74 8.11 -3.64
CA PRO A 90 -5.39 8.53 -3.32
C PRO A 90 -4.92 9.67 -4.22
N GLY A 91 -4.12 10.59 -3.68
CA GLY A 91 -3.54 11.68 -4.44
C GLY A 91 -2.57 12.52 -3.64
N ALA A 92 -2.06 13.57 -4.28
CA ALA A 92 -1.03 14.46 -3.77
C ALA A 92 -1.18 15.86 -4.41
N PRO A 93 -0.61 16.92 -3.80
CA PRO A 93 -0.58 18.23 -4.43
C PRO A 93 0.37 18.21 -5.64
N CYS A 94 -0.02 18.91 -6.71
CA CYS A 94 0.84 19.11 -7.87
C CYS A 94 2.10 19.89 -7.46
N PRO A 95 3.31 19.47 -7.86
CA PRO A 95 4.54 20.17 -7.50
C PRO A 95 4.68 21.56 -8.14
N HIS A 96 3.82 21.91 -9.11
CA HIS A 96 3.87 23.19 -9.81
C HIS A 96 2.84 24.21 -9.30
N CYS A 97 1.59 23.78 -9.08
CA CYS A 97 0.49 24.66 -8.70
C CYS A 97 -0.12 24.32 -7.33
N GLU A 98 0.42 23.32 -6.62
CA GLU A 98 -0.06 22.82 -5.32
C GLU A 98 -1.51 22.26 -5.32
N GLU A 99 -2.19 22.30 -6.47
CA GLU A 99 -3.56 21.82 -6.59
C GLU A 99 -3.64 20.30 -6.32
N PRO A 100 -4.64 19.83 -5.56
CA PRO A 100 -4.80 18.40 -5.30
C PRO A 100 -5.10 17.60 -6.58
N VAL A 101 -4.20 16.67 -6.92
CA VAL A 101 -4.34 15.75 -8.05
C VAL A 101 -4.63 14.34 -7.55
N ALA A 102 -5.71 13.75 -8.04
CA ALA A 102 -6.06 12.36 -7.73
C ALA A 102 -5.33 11.40 -8.68
N LEU A 103 -4.93 10.24 -8.17
CA LEU A 103 -4.27 9.20 -8.97
C LEU A 103 -5.13 8.75 -10.15
N SER A 104 -6.46 8.71 -9.96
CA SER A 104 -7.44 8.38 -11.01
C SER A 104 -7.31 9.26 -12.24
N ASP A 105 -6.97 10.54 -12.06
CA ASP A 105 -6.88 11.51 -13.15
C ASP A 105 -5.64 11.27 -14.01
N LEU A 106 -4.56 10.75 -13.40
CA LEU A 106 -3.30 10.44 -14.07
C LEU A 106 -3.38 9.11 -14.82
N VAL A 107 -3.97 8.08 -14.19
CA VAL A 107 -4.00 6.73 -14.77
C VAL A 107 -5.06 6.57 -15.86
N ALA A 108 -6.13 7.38 -15.86
CA ALA A 108 -7.12 7.37 -16.94
C ALA A 108 -6.53 7.79 -18.29
N THR A 109 -5.42 8.54 -18.29
CA THR A 109 -4.72 8.98 -19.51
C THR A 109 -3.71 7.96 -20.03
N ILE A 110 -3.31 6.99 -19.20
CA ILE A 110 -2.36 5.95 -19.60
C ILE A 110 -3.16 4.81 -20.22
N THR A 111 -3.35 4.84 -21.54
CA THR A 111 -3.67 3.61 -22.28
C THR A 111 -2.55 2.61 -22.00
N PRO A 112 -2.84 1.43 -21.43
CA PRO A 112 -1.81 0.41 -21.33
C PRO A 112 -1.40 0.06 -22.76
N VAL A 113 -0.17 0.43 -23.13
CA VAL A 113 0.48 -0.20 -24.28
C VAL A 113 0.72 -1.63 -23.84
N THR A 114 -0.21 -2.52 -24.17
CA THR A 114 0.06 -3.94 -24.11
C THR A 114 1.24 -4.15 -25.05
N PRO A 115 2.45 -4.50 -24.57
CA PRO A 115 3.49 -4.92 -25.51
C PRO A 115 2.91 -6.12 -26.24
N ALA A 116 2.75 -6.00 -27.56
CA ALA A 116 2.42 -7.14 -28.39
C ALA A 116 3.45 -8.21 -28.05
N LEU A 117 2.99 -9.35 -27.52
CA LEU A 117 3.83 -10.53 -27.40
C LEU A 117 4.52 -10.70 -28.76
N PRO A 118 5.86 -10.84 -28.82
CA PRO A 118 6.52 -11.08 -30.09
C PRO A 118 5.87 -12.31 -30.71
N HIS A 119 5.41 -12.13 -31.96
CA HIS A 119 4.85 -13.21 -32.75
C HIS A 119 5.82 -14.38 -32.65
N ARG A 120 5.33 -15.50 -32.10
CA ARG A 120 6.05 -16.77 -32.00
C ARG A 120 6.70 -17.02 -33.36
N LEU A 121 8.03 -17.01 -33.42
CA LEU A 121 8.78 -17.44 -34.61
C LEU A 121 8.33 -18.86 -34.92
N GLU A 122 7.51 -18.99 -35.96
CA GLU A 122 7.18 -20.27 -36.56
C GLU A 122 8.50 -20.86 -37.05
N LEU A 123 8.88 -22.00 -36.48
CA LEU A 123 10.00 -22.80 -36.95
C LEU A 123 9.63 -23.25 -38.37
N GLN A 124 10.32 -22.69 -39.36
CA GLN A 124 10.30 -23.15 -40.74
C GLN A 124 10.85 -24.58 -40.75
N GLU A 125 9.98 -25.58 -40.93
CA GLU A 125 10.39 -26.95 -41.22
C GLU A 125 11.15 -26.96 -42.56
N PRO A 126 12.35 -27.58 -42.66
CA PRO A 126 13.09 -27.62 -43.91
C PRO A 126 12.37 -28.55 -44.89
N GLY A 127 12.10 -28.02 -46.09
CA GLY A 127 11.50 -28.76 -47.19
C GLY A 127 12.28 -30.01 -47.58
N SER A 128 11.54 -31.02 -48.04
CA SER A 128 12.05 -32.23 -48.67
C SER A 128 11.47 -32.40 -50.06
#